data_AF-A0A7S1VSN9-F1
#
_entry.id   AF-A0A7S1VSN9-F1
#
_cell.length_a   1.000
_cell.length_b   1.000
_cell.length_c   1.000
_cell.angle_alpha   90.00
_cell.angle_beta   90.00
_cell.angle_gamma   90.00
#
_symmetry.space_group_name_H-M   'P 1'
#
loop_
_entity.id
_entity.type
_entity.pdbx_description
1 polymer ?
#
loop_
_entity_poly.entity_id
_entity_poly.type
_entity_poly.pdbx_seq_one_letter_code
_entity_poly.pdbx_strand_id
1 'polypeptide(L)'
;QQQRLMYHHERDEQQQPASLAVRPDKYSYAMVARAWVDSQSLEAPDRCRALLEQARKYASEDDKPDTVMCNTVLNAYALHSRPDEAQELLDAMILGEDDLHPP
;
A
#
# COMPACT_ATOMS: atom_id res chain seq x y z
N GLN A 1 51.34 4.53 -27.02
CA GLN A 1 50.72 5.12 -25.82
C GLN A 1 49.18 5.15 -25.85
N GLN A 2 48.50 4.56 -26.85
CA GLN A 2 47.02 4.52 -26.91
C GLN A 2 46.38 3.22 -26.39
N GLN A 3 47.15 2.14 -26.21
CA GLN A 3 46.61 0.86 -25.70
C GLN A 3 46.37 0.83 -24.18
N ARG A 4 46.89 1.80 -23.42
CA ARG A 4 46.69 1.89 -21.97
C ARG A 4 45.39 2.60 -21.59
N LEU A 5 44.71 3.22 -22.56
CA LEU A 5 43.42 3.89 -22.39
C LEU A 5 42.23 2.97 -22.70
N MET A 6 42.45 1.87 -23.43
CA MET A 6 41.40 0.87 -23.68
C MET A 6 41.17 -0.06 -22.47
N TYR A 7 42.19 -0.30 -21.65
CA TYR A 7 42.09 -1.20 -20.50
C TYR A 7 41.44 -0.58 -19.25
N HIS A 8 41.13 0.73 -19.28
CA HIS A 8 40.46 1.43 -18.18
C HIS A 8 38.97 1.70 -18.44
N HIS A 9 38.41 1.24 -19.56
CA HIS A 9 37.01 1.52 -19.91
C HIS A 9 36.09 0.28 -19.89
N GLU A 10 36.62 -0.91 -19.57
CA GLU A 10 35.86 -2.18 -19.68
C GLU A 10 35.79 -3.01 -18.40
N ARG A 11 36.09 -2.42 -17.24
CA ARG A 11 35.75 -3.03 -15.95
C ARG A 11 35.21 -1.99 -15.01
N ASP A 12 34.15 -2.38 -14.34
CA ASP A 12 33.44 -1.69 -13.26
C ASP A 12 32.36 -0.73 -13.78
N GLU A 13 31.07 -1.00 -13.68
CA GLU A 13 30.33 -2.03 -12.98
C GLU A 13 29.01 -2.22 -13.74
N GLN A 14 28.63 -3.47 -13.97
CA GLN A 14 27.21 -3.81 -13.99
C GLN A 14 26.67 -3.56 -12.58
N GLN A 15 26.50 -2.29 -12.21
CA GLN A 15 25.56 -1.93 -11.17
C GLN A 15 24.19 -2.25 -11.78
N GLN A 16 23.77 -3.52 -11.63
CA GLN A 16 22.36 -3.75 -11.33
C GLN A 16 22.00 -2.67 -10.32
N PRO A 17 21.03 -1.78 -10.59
CA PRO A 17 20.54 -0.93 -9.53
C PRO A 17 20.20 -1.92 -8.43
N ALA A 18 20.93 -1.87 -7.31
CA ALA A 18 20.60 -2.66 -6.16
C ALA A 18 19.15 -2.26 -5.93
N SER A 19 18.24 -3.16 -6.26
CA SER A 19 16.84 -3.00 -5.95
C SER A 19 16.83 -3.09 -4.44
N LEU A 20 17.10 -1.95 -3.80
CA LEU A 20 16.65 -1.62 -2.47
C LEU A 20 15.13 -1.67 -2.60
N ALA A 21 14.61 -2.89 -2.68
CA ALA A 21 13.21 -3.19 -2.70
C ALA A 21 12.75 -2.90 -1.27
N VAL A 22 12.58 -1.60 -1.00
CA VAL A 22 12.01 -1.12 0.25
C VAL A 22 10.57 -1.57 0.22
N ARG A 23 10.24 -2.51 1.11
CA ARG A 23 8.88 -3.00 1.28
C ARG A 23 8.02 -1.85 1.80
N PRO A 24 6.89 -1.54 1.16
CA PRO A 24 5.94 -0.58 1.70
C PRO A 24 5.40 -1.08 3.05
N ASP A 25 5.33 -0.17 4.02
CA ASP A 25 4.66 -0.39 5.30
C ASP A 25 3.19 0.08 5.26
N LYS A 26 2.46 -0.12 6.35
CA LYS A 26 1.06 0.33 6.47
C LYS A 26 0.87 1.84 6.21
N TYR A 27 1.85 2.66 6.58
CA TYR A 27 1.82 4.10 6.36
C TYR A 27 2.00 4.47 4.88
N SER A 28 2.86 3.75 4.18
CA SER A 28 3.09 3.93 2.74
C SER A 28 1.79 3.75 1.96
N TYR A 29 1.05 2.68 2.25
CA TYR A 29 -0.24 2.45 1.62
C TYR A 29 -1.30 3.48 2.05
N ALA A 30 -1.37 3.84 3.34
CA ALA A 30 -2.32 4.84 3.84
C ALA A 30 -2.10 6.22 3.21
N MET A 31 -0.85 6.61 2.98
CA MET A 31 -0.50 7.88 2.33
C MET A 31 -1.01 7.94 0.89
N VAL A 32 -0.86 6.86 0.13
CA VAL A 32 -1.37 6.79 -1.25
C VAL A 32 -2.90 6.77 -1.27
N ALA A 33 -3.54 6.02 -0.36
CA ALA A 33 -4.98 6.02 -0.22
C ALA A 33 -5.51 7.43 0.09
N ARG A 34 -4.85 8.15 1.00
CA ARG A 34 -5.22 9.53 1.33
C ARG A 34 -5.09 10.46 0.13
N ALA A 35 -4.02 10.34 -0.65
CA ALA A 35 -3.85 11.11 -1.88
C ALA A 35 -4.98 10.86 -2.89
N TRP A 36 -5.45 9.61 -3.03
CA TRP A 36 -6.62 9.29 -3.85
C TRP A 36 -7.88 9.97 -3.35
N VAL A 37 -8.14 9.92 -2.03
CA VAL A 37 -9.28 10.59 -1.42
C VAL A 37 -9.25 12.10 -1.67
N ASP A 38 -8.11 12.74 -1.44
CA ASP A 38 -7.96 14.20 -1.59
C ASP A 38 -8.03 14.63 -3.07
N SER A 39 -7.71 13.74 -4.01
CA SER A 39 -7.84 13.99 -5.46
C SER A 39 -9.28 14.11 -5.94
N GLN A 40 -10.27 13.64 -5.16
CA GLN A 40 -11.68 13.57 -5.54
C GLN A 40 -11.92 12.83 -6.88
N SER A 41 -11.00 11.94 -7.25
CA SER A 41 -11.17 11.06 -8.41
C SER A 41 -12.32 10.10 -8.18
N LEU A 42 -13.18 9.90 -9.19
CA LEU A 42 -14.25 8.89 -9.16
C LEU A 42 -13.73 7.47 -8.91
N GLU A 43 -12.46 7.20 -9.25
CA GLU A 43 -11.79 5.93 -8.99
C GLU A 43 -11.28 5.78 -7.56
N ALA A 44 -11.28 6.86 -6.76
CA ALA A 44 -10.66 6.88 -5.44
C ALA A 44 -11.15 5.74 -4.53
N PRO A 45 -12.44 5.41 -4.44
CA PRO A 45 -12.88 4.33 -3.54
C PRO A 45 -12.35 2.96 -3.99
N ASP A 46 -12.36 2.65 -5.29
CA ASP A 46 -11.87 1.37 -5.81
C ASP A 46 -10.34 1.27 -5.67
N ARG A 47 -9.62 2.36 -5.90
CA ARG A 47 -8.17 2.45 -5.66
C ARG A 47 -7.83 2.26 -4.19
N CYS A 48 -8.57 2.90 -3.29
CA CYS A 48 -8.40 2.77 -1.85
C CYS A 48 -8.65 1.32 -1.39
N ARG A 49 -9.70 0.67 -1.90
CA ARG A 49 -9.98 -0.75 -1.60
C ARG A 49 -8.85 -1.66 -2.07
N ALA A 50 -8.39 -1.48 -3.30
CA ALA A 50 -7.29 -2.27 -3.85
C ALA A 50 -5.99 -2.09 -3.05
N LEU A 51 -5.71 -0.87 -2.58
CA LEU A 51 -4.55 -0.60 -1.71
C LEU A 51 -4.69 -1.27 -0.35
N LEU A 52 -5.89 -1.30 0.25
CA LEU A 52 -6.15 -2.02 1.50
C LEU A 52 -5.95 -3.53 1.32
N GLU A 53 -6.46 -4.11 0.24
CA GLU A 53 -6.27 -5.54 -0.07
C GLU A 53 -4.79 -5.88 -0.31
N GLN A 54 -4.05 -5.01 -1.02
CA GLN A 54 -2.61 -5.14 -1.19
C GLN A 54 -1.86 -5.04 0.14
N ALA A 55 -2.22 -4.07 0.98
CA ALA A 55 -1.65 -3.92 2.31
C ALA A 55 -1.89 -5.18 3.15
N ARG A 56 -3.10 -5.75 3.15
CA ARG A 56 -3.40 -7.03 3.85
C ARG A 56 -2.59 -8.19 3.30
N LYS A 57 -2.47 -8.29 1.98
CA LYS A 57 -1.74 -9.38 1.30
C LYS A 57 -0.24 -9.35 1.56
N TYR A 58 0.34 -8.15 1.61
CA TYR A 58 1.78 -7.95 1.76
C TYR A 58 2.16 -7.42 3.15
N ALA A 59 1.25 -7.43 4.12
CA ALA A 59 1.53 -7.08 5.50
C ALA A 59 2.40 -8.16 6.17
N SER A 60 3.31 -7.72 7.04
CA SER A 60 3.89 -8.59 8.07
C SER A 60 2.90 -8.65 9.24
N GLU A 61 3.14 -9.51 10.24
CA GLU A 61 2.31 -9.51 11.46
C GLU A 61 2.22 -8.12 12.11
N ASP A 62 3.29 -7.31 12.03
CA ASP A 62 3.37 -5.97 12.61
C ASP A 62 2.84 -4.85 11.68
N ASP A 63 2.72 -5.13 10.37
CA ASP A 63 2.34 -4.16 9.33
C ASP A 63 0.93 -4.38 8.78
N LYS A 64 0.08 -5.13 9.50
CA LYS A 64 -1.33 -5.27 9.12
C LYS A 64 -1.97 -3.86 9.03
N PRO A 65 -2.78 -3.60 7.99
CA PRO A 65 -3.47 -2.33 7.88
C PRO A 65 -4.34 -2.11 9.12
N ASP A 66 -4.15 -0.96 9.74
CA ASP A 66 -4.78 -0.59 11.00
C ASP A 66 -6.06 0.22 10.76
N THR A 67 -6.64 0.72 11.85
CA THR A 67 -7.83 1.56 11.81
C THR A 67 -7.64 2.81 10.95
N VAL A 68 -6.43 3.35 10.84
CA VAL A 68 -6.16 4.54 10.01
C VAL A 68 -6.35 4.23 8.53
N MET A 69 -5.81 3.10 8.08
CA MET A 69 -5.98 2.66 6.70
C MET A 69 -7.47 2.38 6.40
N CYS A 70 -8.14 1.61 7.25
CA CYS A 70 -9.55 1.28 7.04
C CYS A 70 -10.44 2.54 7.04
N ASN A 71 -10.23 3.48 7.96
CA ASN A 71 -10.95 4.75 8.01
C ASN A 71 -10.73 5.60 6.76
N THR A 72 -9.55 5.52 6.14
CA THR A 72 -9.25 6.23 4.90
C THR A 72 -10.11 5.67 3.74
N VAL A 73 -10.25 4.35 3.65
CA VAL A 73 -11.12 3.71 2.65
C VAL A 73 -12.59 4.02 2.92
N LEU A 74 -13.04 3.98 4.19
CA LEU A 74 -14.40 4.37 4.57
C LEU A 74 -14.71 5.82 4.16
N ASN A 75 -13.78 6.74 4.40
CA ASN A 75 -13.94 8.13 3.98
C ASN A 75 -14.01 8.26 2.45
N ALA A 76 -13.25 7.45 1.71
CA ALA A 76 -13.32 7.40 0.25
C ALA A 76 -14.74 7.04 -0.22
N TYR A 77 -15.34 5.99 0.36
CA TYR A 77 -16.70 5.58 0.05
C TYR A 77 -17.74 6.64 0.42
N ALA A 78 -17.60 7.26 1.60
CA ALA A 78 -18.52 8.30 2.08
C ALA A 78 -18.55 9.51 1.14
N LEU A 79 -17.38 9.98 0.68
CA LEU A 79 -17.27 11.11 -0.24
C LEU A 79 -17.86 10.82 -1.63
N HIS A 80 -17.92 9.55 -2.02
CA HIS A 80 -18.42 9.12 -3.33
C HIS A 80 -19.83 8.53 -3.28
N SER A 81 -20.57 8.73 -2.18
CA SER A 81 -21.95 8.26 -2.01
C SER A 81 -22.09 6.74 -2.19
N ARG A 82 -21.15 5.97 -1.64
CA ARG A 82 -21.09 4.50 -1.66
C ARG A 82 -21.28 3.91 -0.25
N PRO A 83 -22.44 4.12 0.39
CA PRO A 83 -22.65 3.73 1.79
C PRO A 83 -22.68 2.21 1.99
N ASP A 84 -23.13 1.45 0.98
CA ASP A 84 -23.22 -0.01 1.07
C ASP A 84 -21.83 -0.63 1.20
N GLU A 85 -20.86 -0.20 0.37
CA GLU A 85 -19.48 -0.67 0.48
C GLU A 85 -18.77 -0.14 1.74
N ALA A 86 -19.13 1.05 2.22
CA ALA A 86 -18.64 1.55 3.50
C ALA A 86 -19.13 0.66 4.66
N GLN A 87 -20.41 0.28 4.65
CA GLN A 87 -20.99 -0.61 5.65
C GLN A 87 -20.37 -2.00 5.58
N GLU A 88 -20.21 -2.57 4.39
CA GLU A 88 -19.56 -3.87 4.20
C GLU A 88 -18.14 -3.88 4.77
N LEU A 89 -17.37 -2.81 4.52
CA LEU A 89 -16.02 -2.70 5.06
C LEU A 89 -16.03 -2.59 6.59
N LEU A 90 -16.95 -1.82 7.18
CA LEU A 90 -17.08 -1.68 8.62
C LEU A 90 -17.49 -3.01 9.27
N ASP A 91 -18.45 -3.73 8.69
CA ASP A 91 -18.88 -5.04 9.14
C ASP A 91 -17.73 -6.05 9.08
N ALA A 92 -16.93 -6.01 8.01
CA ALA A 92 -15.73 -6.84 7.89
C ALA A 92 -14.65 -6.48 8.93
N MET A 93 -14.54 -5.22 9.37
CA MET A 93 -13.65 -4.85 10.47
C MET A 93 -14.12 -5.44 11.80
N ILE A 94 -15.44 -5.41 12.07
CA ILE A 94 -16.01 -5.94 13.32
C ILE A 94 -15.91 -7.47 13.35
N LEU A 95 -16.26 -8.13 12.25
CA LEU A 95 -16.23 -9.60 12.14
C LEU A 95 -14.80 -10.17 12.06
N GLY A 96 -13.82 -9.35 11.66
CA GLY A 96 -12.43 -9.73 11.46
C GLY A 96 -11.51 -9.58 12.67
N GLU A 97 -12.01 -9.09 13.82
CA GLU A 97 -11.22 -8.99 15.07
C GLU A 97 -11.62 -10.01 16.14
N ASP A 98 -12.57 -10.92 15.87
CA ASP A 98 -13.17 -11.80 16.89
C ASP A 98 -13.13 -13.31 16.56
N ASP A 99 -12.17 -13.75 15.73
CA ASP A 99 -11.84 -15.18 15.63
C ASP A 99 -10.62 -15.51 16.52
N LEU A 100 -10.94 -15.93 17.74
CA LEU A 100 -10.17 -16.75 18.68
C LEU A 100 -9.04 -16.10 19.51
N HIS A 101 -9.42 -15.29 20.50
CA HIS A 101 -8.92 -15.55 21.85
C HIS A 101 -9.96 -15.18 22.92
N PRO A 102 -10.71 -16.16 23.47
CA PRO A 102 -10.38 -16.66 24.83
C PRO A 102 -10.90 -18.09 25.17
N PRO A 103 -10.60 -18.68 26.35
CA PRO A 103 -9.48 -18.47 27.28
C PRO A 103 -8.31 -19.45 27.07
#